data_AF-A0A7J4JD85-F1
#
_entry.id   AF-A0A7J4JD85-F1
#
_cell.length_a   1.000
_cell.length_b   1.000
_cell.length_c   1.000
_cell.angle_alpha   90.00
_cell.angle_beta   90.00
_cell.angle_gamma   90.00
#
_symmetry.space_group_name_H-M   'P 1'
#
loop_
_entity.id
_entity.type
_entity.pdbx_description
1 polymer ?
#
loop_
_entity_poly.entity_id
_entity_poly.type
_entity_poly.pdbx_seq_one_letter_code
_entity_poly.pdbx_strand_id
1 'polypeptide(L)'
;MDELLVALLGITFLFFLFVILKATALRRYTHTCAICIAVSGTWIILLILWWLGWFENTIIIALLMGQSITGIFYLLEKKVPERWTFFRLPFITSLLIIAYAALKGDIGYALMFISLLWLLFGLIFAYQQNAPVKTMVKKIIECCKRW
;
A
#
# COMPACT_ATOMS: atom_id res chain seq x y z
N MET A 1 -14.32 19.15 -17.39
CA MET A 1 -14.79 17.76 -17.16
C MET A 1 -14.47 17.42 -15.73
N ASP A 2 -15.37 16.74 -15.02
CA ASP A 2 -15.09 16.30 -13.66
C ASP A 2 -13.93 15.31 -13.66
N GLU A 3 -12.79 15.70 -13.09
CA GLU A 3 -11.57 14.88 -13.05
C GLU A 3 -11.82 13.51 -12.40
N LEU A 4 -12.76 13.47 -11.43
CA LEU A 4 -13.23 12.24 -10.81
C LEU A 4 -13.89 11.30 -11.83
N LEU A 5 -14.72 11.84 -12.72
CA LEU A 5 -15.40 11.05 -13.74
C LEU A 5 -14.38 10.50 -14.76
N VAL A 6 -13.38 11.31 -15.13
CA VAL A 6 -12.27 10.86 -15.99
C VAL A 6 -11.50 9.71 -15.33
N ALA A 7 -11.20 9.81 -14.03
CA ALA A 7 -10.51 8.75 -13.30
C ALA A 7 -11.37 7.47 -13.22
N LEU A 8 -12.66 7.58 -12.92
CA LEU A 8 -13.58 6.44 -12.86
C LEU A 8 -13.70 5.75 -14.23
N LEU A 9 -13.91 6.52 -15.31
CA LEU A 9 -13.93 5.98 -16.68
C LEU A 9 -12.61 5.32 -17.04
N GLY A 10 -11.48 5.91 -16.66
CA GLY A 10 -10.15 5.35 -16.85
C GLY A 10 -9.99 3.98 -16.19
N ILE A 11 -10.40 3.85 -14.91
CA ILE A 11 -10.34 2.58 -14.18
C ILE A 11 -11.22 1.53 -14.86
N THR A 12 -12.47 1.89 -15.20
CA THR A 12 -13.40 0.96 -15.86
C THR A 12 -12.87 0.51 -17.21
N PHE A 13 -12.36 1.44 -18.02
CA PHE A 13 -11.78 1.13 -19.33
C PHE A 13 -10.55 0.22 -19.21
N LEU A 14 -9.60 0.57 -18.33
CA LEU A 14 -8.41 -0.24 -18.07
C LEU A 14 -8.78 -1.63 -17.54
N PHE A 15 -9.79 -1.73 -16.68
CA PHE A 15 -10.27 -3.00 -16.17
C PHE A 15 -10.73 -3.93 -17.30
N PHE A 16 -11.63 -3.46 -18.17
CA PHE A 16 -12.09 -4.28 -19.30
C PHE A 16 -10.95 -4.61 -20.27
N LEU A 17 -10.07 -3.65 -20.55
CA LEU A 17 -8.89 -3.87 -21.38
C LEU A 17 -8.01 -5.01 -20.83
N PHE A 18 -7.68 -4.97 -19.53
CA PHE A 18 -6.87 -6.01 -18.90
C PHE A 18 -7.58 -7.36 -18.82
N VAL A 19 -8.90 -7.39 -18.64
CA VAL A 19 -9.68 -8.63 -18.67
C VAL A 19 -9.64 -9.27 -20.06
N ILE A 20 -9.82 -8.48 -21.13
CA ILE A 20 -9.78 -8.98 -22.51
C ILE A 20 -8.38 -9.48 -22.86
N LEU A 21 -7.33 -8.71 -22.55
CA LEU A 21 -5.93 -9.10 -22.79
C LEU A 21 -5.55 -10.38 -22.04
N LYS A 22 -6.05 -10.54 -20.82
CA LYS A 22 -5.87 -11.75 -20.02
C LYS A 22 -6.56 -12.97 -20.65
N ALA A 23 -7.73 -12.77 -21.26
CA ALA A 23 -8.47 -13.82 -21.95
C ALA A 23 -7.81 -14.26 -23.27
N THR A 24 -7.18 -13.35 -24.01
CA THR A 24 -6.67 -13.62 -25.36
C THR A 24 -5.17 -13.93 -25.43
N ALA A 25 -4.31 -13.23 -24.67
CA ALA A 25 -2.86 -13.23 -24.91
C ALA A 25 -2.01 -13.68 -23.71
N LEU A 26 -2.47 -13.49 -22.47
CA LEU A 26 -1.67 -13.70 -21.25
C LEU A 26 -2.18 -14.82 -20.32
N ARG A 27 -2.69 -15.94 -20.89
CA ARG A 27 -3.19 -17.08 -20.10
C ARG A 27 -2.18 -17.65 -19.09
N ARG A 28 -0.88 -17.38 -19.27
CA ARG A 28 0.23 -17.94 -18.47
C ARG A 28 0.68 -17.06 -17.28
N TYR A 29 0.19 -15.83 -17.12
CA TYR A 29 0.76 -14.85 -16.16
C TYR A 29 -0.10 -14.55 -14.91
N THR A 30 -1.13 -15.35 -14.62
CA THR A 30 -2.33 -14.79 -13.98
C THR A 30 -2.62 -15.23 -12.55
N HIS A 31 -1.73 -14.92 -11.61
CA HIS A 31 -2.12 -14.82 -10.20
C HIS A 31 -2.49 -13.38 -9.77
N THR A 32 -2.31 -12.40 -10.66
CA THR A 32 -2.59 -10.99 -10.38
C THR A 32 -4.04 -10.62 -10.73
N CYS A 33 -4.71 -9.88 -9.84
CA CYS A 33 -6.08 -9.41 -10.03
C CYS A 33 -6.14 -8.28 -11.07
N ALA A 34 -7.06 -8.38 -12.04
CA ALA A 34 -7.21 -7.38 -13.10
C ALA A 34 -7.60 -6.00 -12.56
N ILE A 35 -8.42 -5.95 -11.50
CA ILE A 35 -8.80 -4.70 -10.82
C ILE A 35 -7.57 -4.04 -10.19
N CYS A 36 -6.70 -4.82 -9.52
CA CYS A 36 -5.49 -4.27 -8.90
C CYS A 36 -4.55 -3.64 -9.93
N ILE A 37 -4.41 -4.26 -11.11
CA ILE A 37 -3.60 -3.71 -12.20
C ILE A 37 -4.26 -2.46 -12.79
N ALA A 38 -5.59 -2.47 -12.98
CA ALA A 38 -6.31 -1.32 -13.51
C ALA A 38 -6.22 -0.10 -12.59
N VAL A 39 -6.49 -0.27 -11.30
CA VAL A 39 -6.38 0.81 -10.30
C VAL A 39 -4.94 1.31 -10.20
N SER A 40 -3.97 0.39 -10.15
CA SER A 40 -2.56 0.77 -10.04
C SER A 40 -2.06 1.50 -11.30
N GLY A 41 -2.42 0.99 -12.47
CA GLY A 41 -2.09 1.63 -13.74
C GLY A 41 -2.72 3.01 -13.87
N THR A 42 -3.97 3.19 -13.41
CA THR A 42 -4.65 4.48 -13.47
C THR A 42 -3.90 5.53 -12.66
N TRP A 43 -3.58 5.27 -11.40
CA TRP A 43 -2.89 6.29 -10.60
C TRP A 43 -1.46 6.51 -11.04
N ILE A 44 -0.75 5.50 -11.56
CA ILE A 44 0.59 5.68 -12.13
C ILE A 44 0.52 6.64 -13.34
N ILE A 45 -0.44 6.45 -14.23
CA ILE A 45 -0.67 7.34 -15.37
C ILE A 45 -0.98 8.76 -14.89
N LEU A 46 -1.90 8.91 -13.94
CA LEU A 46 -2.26 10.22 -13.37
C LEU A 46 -1.09 10.89 -12.64
N LEU A 47 -0.23 10.11 -11.96
CA LEU A 47 0.96 10.63 -11.30
C LEU A 47 1.98 11.15 -12.32
N ILE A 48 2.17 10.45 -13.44
CA ILE A 48 3.03 10.92 -14.55
C ILE A 48 2.46 12.20 -15.16
N LEU A 49 1.14 12.24 -15.41
CA LEU A 49 0.44 13.43 -15.90
C LEU A 49 0.59 14.62 -14.96
N TRP A 50 0.48 14.37 -13.66
CA TRP A 50 0.69 15.39 -12.63
C TRP A 50 2.12 15.93 -12.65
N TRP A 51 3.12 15.06 -12.80
CA TRP A 51 4.51 15.48 -12.86
C TRP A 51 4.85 16.28 -14.13
N LEU A 52 4.13 16.03 -15.23
CA LEU A 52 4.19 16.81 -16.47
C LEU A 52 3.40 18.14 -16.40
N GLY A 53 2.68 18.40 -15.30
CA GLY A 53 1.84 19.59 -15.13
C GLY A 53 0.52 19.54 -15.91
N TRP A 54 0.10 18.38 -16.41
CA TRP A 54 -1.15 18.21 -17.18
C TRP A 54 -2.33 17.77 -16.32
N PHE A 55 -2.10 17.55 -15.03
CA PHE A 55 -3.11 17.14 -14.07
C PHE A 55 -2.79 17.77 -12.71
N GLU A 56 -3.76 18.42 -12.07
CA GLU A 56 -3.50 19.18 -10.84
C GLU A 56 -4.08 18.51 -9.60
N ASN A 57 -5.06 17.61 -9.77
CA ASN A 57 -5.83 17.07 -8.65
C ASN A 57 -5.14 15.90 -7.94
N THR A 58 -4.27 16.22 -7.00
CA THR A 58 -3.56 15.24 -6.17
C THR A 58 -4.49 14.42 -5.27
N ILE A 59 -5.72 14.87 -5.00
CA ILE A 59 -6.67 14.15 -4.13
C ILE A 59 -7.07 12.82 -4.77
N ILE A 60 -7.34 12.83 -6.08
CA ILE A 60 -7.72 11.61 -6.81
C ILE A 60 -6.56 10.60 -6.82
N ILE A 61 -5.32 11.08 -7.07
CA ILE A 61 -4.13 10.21 -7.05
C ILE A 61 -3.93 9.61 -5.66
N ALA A 62 -4.04 10.42 -4.61
CA ALA A 62 -3.92 9.96 -3.23
C ALA A 62 -4.98 8.91 -2.86
N LEU A 63 -6.23 9.09 -3.30
CA LEU A 63 -7.31 8.14 -3.06
C LEU A 63 -7.01 6.77 -3.69
N LEU A 64 -6.56 6.76 -4.94
CA LEU A 64 -6.22 5.54 -5.68
C LEU A 64 -4.97 4.86 -5.12
N MET A 65 -3.95 5.64 -4.73
CA MET A 65 -2.78 5.12 -4.00
C MET A 65 -3.20 4.43 -2.70
N GLY A 66 -4.14 4.99 -1.94
CA GLY A 66 -4.68 4.38 -0.72
C GLY A 66 -5.28 2.99 -0.95
N GLN A 67 -6.01 2.80 -2.06
CA GLN A 67 -6.54 1.49 -2.45
C GLN A 67 -5.42 0.49 -2.80
N SER A 68 -4.36 0.94 -3.47
CA SER A 68 -3.18 0.09 -3.74
C SER A 68 -2.42 -0.26 -2.46
N ILE A 69 -2.23 0.68 -1.52
CA ILE A 69 -1.54 0.46 -0.25
C ILE A 69 -2.24 -0.61 0.58
N THR A 70 -3.57 -0.50 0.73
CA THR A 70 -4.38 -1.49 1.45
C THR A 70 -4.33 -2.85 0.77
N GLY A 71 -4.42 -2.89 -0.57
CA GLY A 71 -4.25 -4.13 -1.34
C GLY A 71 -2.88 -4.80 -1.13
N ILE A 72 -1.79 -4.02 -1.16
CA ILE A 72 -0.42 -4.51 -0.91
C ILE A 72 -0.30 -5.01 0.53
N PHE A 73 -0.84 -4.26 1.49
CA PHE A 73 -0.81 -4.62 2.91
C PHE A 73 -1.45 -6.00 3.15
N TYR A 74 -2.68 -6.21 2.68
CA TYR A 74 -3.37 -7.50 2.85
C TYR A 74 -2.72 -8.64 2.07
N LEU A 75 -2.14 -8.36 0.89
CA LEU A 75 -1.42 -9.37 0.13
C LEU A 75 -0.15 -9.84 0.86
N LEU A 76 0.59 -8.89 1.44
CA LEU A 76 1.80 -9.20 2.20
C LEU A 76 1.45 -9.90 3.52
N GLU A 77 0.41 -9.44 4.22
CA GLU A 77 -0.06 -10.05 5.46
C GLU A 77 -0.33 -11.55 5.32
N LYS A 78 -0.92 -11.98 4.20
CA LYS A 78 -1.19 -13.39 3.92
C LYS A 78 0.05 -14.24 3.67
N LYS A 79 1.18 -13.62 3.29
CA LYS A 79 2.43 -14.32 2.94
C LYS A 79 3.46 -14.31 4.08
N VAL A 80 3.31 -13.40 5.03
CA VAL A 80 4.30 -13.15 6.08
C VAL A 80 4.07 -14.10 7.27
N PRO A 81 5.13 -14.71 7.84
CA PRO A 81 4.98 -15.56 9.02
C PRO A 81 4.42 -14.80 10.22
N GLU A 82 3.69 -15.50 11.09
CA GLU A 82 3.02 -14.93 12.27
C GLU A 82 3.95 -14.18 13.24
N ARG A 83 5.26 -14.49 13.22
CA ARG A 83 6.25 -13.75 14.01
C ARG A 83 6.42 -12.29 13.54
N TRP A 84 6.20 -12.02 12.27
CA TRP A 84 6.43 -10.71 11.65
C TRP A 84 5.17 -9.83 11.59
N THR A 85 3.99 -10.37 11.92
CA THR A 85 2.76 -9.56 11.99
C THR A 85 2.81 -8.48 13.07
N PHE A 86 3.74 -8.58 14.02
CA PHE A 86 4.05 -7.50 14.96
C PHE A 86 4.46 -6.19 14.24
N PHE A 87 5.12 -6.26 13.09
CA PHE A 87 5.58 -5.10 12.33
C PHE A 87 4.53 -4.52 11.37
N ARG A 88 3.25 -4.91 11.48
CA ARG A 88 2.18 -4.41 10.60
C ARG A 88 2.04 -2.90 10.63
N LEU A 89 2.07 -2.30 11.83
CA LEU A 89 1.93 -0.85 12.00
C LEU A 89 3.08 -0.07 11.36
N PRO A 90 4.37 -0.34 11.68
CA PRO A 90 5.48 0.32 10.97
C PRO A 90 5.45 0.09 9.47
N PHE A 91 4.99 -1.08 9.02
CA PHE A 91 4.88 -1.38 7.60
C PHE A 91 3.79 -0.57 6.89
N ILE A 92 2.56 -0.53 7.40
CA ILE A 92 1.49 0.24 6.75
C ILE A 92 1.79 1.74 6.76
N THR A 93 2.37 2.25 7.85
CA THR A 93 2.81 3.65 7.94
C THR A 93 3.95 3.93 6.94
N SER A 94 4.83 2.97 6.66
CA SER A 94 5.87 3.13 5.64
C SER A 94 5.29 3.32 4.24
N LEU A 95 4.30 2.51 3.87
CA LEU A 95 3.64 2.62 2.57
C LEU A 95 2.91 3.97 2.42
N LEU A 96 2.27 4.45 3.48
CA LEU A 96 1.60 5.76 3.49
C LEU A 96 2.60 6.91 3.31
N ILE A 97 3.74 6.88 4.02
CA ILE A 97 4.77 7.92 3.88
C ILE A 97 5.37 7.89 2.48
N ILE A 98 5.63 6.72 1.90
CA ILE A 98 6.15 6.60 0.53
C ILE A 98 5.15 7.20 -0.47
N ALA A 99 3.86 6.90 -0.34
CA ALA A 99 2.84 7.46 -1.22
C ALA A 99 2.70 8.98 -1.07
N TYR A 100 2.77 9.49 0.16
CA TYR A 100 2.78 10.94 0.41
C TYR A 100 4.02 11.62 -0.16
N ALA A 101 5.19 10.99 0.00
CA ALA A 101 6.46 11.48 -0.55
C ALA A 101 6.40 11.64 -2.07
N ALA A 102 5.75 10.69 -2.75
CA ALA A 102 5.57 10.73 -4.20
C ALA A 102 4.73 11.94 -4.68
N LEU A 103 3.88 12.50 -3.82
CA LEU A 103 3.01 13.64 -4.14
C LEU A 103 3.55 15.00 -3.68
N LYS A 104 4.22 15.06 -2.52
CA LYS A 104 4.63 16.35 -1.92
C LYS A 104 6.14 16.52 -1.76
N GLY A 105 6.91 15.44 -1.81
CA GLY A 105 8.38 15.46 -1.68
C GLY A 105 8.92 15.73 -0.27
N ASP A 106 8.31 16.62 0.52
CA ASP A 106 8.76 16.93 1.88
C ASP A 106 8.23 15.93 2.92
N ILE A 107 9.14 15.12 3.46
CA ILE A 107 8.87 14.06 4.43
C ILE A 107 9.83 14.08 5.62
N GLY A 108 10.53 15.18 5.90
CA GLY A 108 11.58 15.22 6.93
C GLY A 108 11.12 14.70 8.30
N TYR A 109 10.04 15.27 8.85
CA TYR A 109 9.47 14.83 10.12
C TYR A 109 8.83 13.43 10.05
N ALA A 110 8.26 13.07 8.90
CA ALA A 110 7.65 11.77 8.69
C ALA A 110 8.71 10.64 8.70
N LEU A 111 9.89 10.90 8.10
CA LEU A 111 11.04 9.99 8.14
C LEU A 111 11.55 9.79 9.57
N MET A 112 11.70 10.86 10.34
CA MET A 112 12.10 10.76 11.74
C MET A 112 11.11 9.92 12.56
N PHE A 113 9.81 10.17 12.40
CA PHE A 113 8.76 9.42 13.07
C PHE A 113 8.81 7.93 12.73
N ILE A 114 8.94 7.58 11.45
CA ILE A 114 8.97 6.18 11.04
C ILE A 114 10.26 5.47 11.47
N SER A 115 11.41 6.15 11.42
CA SER A 115 12.66 5.59 11.95
C SER A 115 12.55 5.29 13.44
N LEU A 116 11.96 6.19 14.23
CA LEU A 116 11.70 5.95 15.65
C LEU A 116 10.75 4.76 15.86
N LEU A 117 9.70 4.66 15.04
CA LEU A 117 8.71 3.59 15.15
C LEU A 117 9.32 2.22 14.83
N TRP A 118 10.10 2.12 13.76
CA TRP A 118 10.87 0.91 13.43
C TRP A 118 11.88 0.55 14.52
N LEU A 119 12.56 1.54 15.09
CA LEU A 119 13.53 1.33 16.17
C LEU A 119 12.83 0.80 17.42
N LEU A 120 11.71 1.39 17.84
CA LEU A 120 10.92 0.93 18.99
C LEU A 120 10.43 -0.51 18.80
N PHE A 121 9.79 -0.80 17.66
CA PHE A 121 9.30 -2.15 17.37
C PHE A 121 10.46 -3.16 17.23
N GLY A 122 11.58 -2.74 16.62
CA GLY A 122 12.79 -3.54 16.49
C GLY A 122 13.41 -3.90 17.84
N LEU A 123 13.51 -2.93 18.76
CA LEU A 123 13.99 -3.16 20.12
C LEU A 123 13.05 -4.11 20.89
N ILE A 124 11.73 -3.88 20.87
CA ILE A 124 10.77 -4.76 21.53
C ILE A 124 10.90 -6.20 21.01
N PHE A 125 11.07 -6.35 19.70
CA PHE A 125 11.26 -7.65 19.07
C PHE A 125 12.61 -8.30 19.41
N ALA A 126 13.68 -7.52 19.57
CA ALA A 126 14.98 -8.03 20.03
C ALA A 126 14.93 -8.50 21.49
N TYR A 127 14.25 -7.75 22.36
CA TYR A 127 14.09 -8.07 23.79
C TYR A 127 12.95 -9.06 24.09
N GLN A 128 12.31 -9.63 23.07
CA GLN A 128 11.20 -10.58 23.22
C GLN A 128 11.54 -11.87 24.00
N GLN A 129 12.83 -12.14 24.25
CA GLN A 129 13.26 -13.29 25.05
C GLN A 129 12.92 -13.13 26.54
N ASN A 130 12.75 -11.88 27.02
CA ASN A 130 12.35 -11.59 28.39
C ASN A 130 10.88 -11.97 28.61
N ALA A 131 10.58 -12.70 29.69
CA ALA A 131 9.23 -13.16 30.04
C ALA A 131 8.11 -12.09 30.00
N PRO A 132 8.30 -10.86 30.55
CA PRO A 132 7.26 -9.83 30.49
C PRO A 132 7.01 -9.33 29.06
N VAL A 133 8.08 -9.14 28.27
CA VAL A 133 8.00 -8.65 26.89
C VAL A 133 7.37 -9.69 25.97
N LYS A 134 7.72 -10.96 26.13
CA LYS A 134 7.14 -12.08 25.38
C LYS A 134 5.61 -12.13 25.53
N THR A 135 5.11 -11.84 26.73
CA THR A 135 3.67 -11.83 27.02
C THR A 135 2.96 -10.66 26.34
N MET A 136 3.56 -9.47 26.36
CA MET A 136 3.02 -8.31 25.63
C MET A 136 3.02 -8.52 24.11
N VAL A 137 4.13 -8.99 23.53
CA VAL A 137 4.22 -9.26 22.09
C VAL A 137 3.18 -10.29 21.65
N LYS A 138 2.97 -11.36 22.43
CA LYS A 138 1.91 -12.34 22.16
C LYS A 138 0.51 -11.71 22.16
N LYS A 139 0.18 -10.88 23.15
CA LYS A 139 -1.12 -10.18 23.21
C LYS A 139 -1.35 -9.29 21.99
N ILE A 140 -0.31 -8.57 21.55
CA ILE A 140 -0.40 -7.71 20.36
C ILE A 140 -0.62 -8.55 19.10
N ILE A 141 0.12 -9.65 18.93
CA ILE A 141 -0.06 -10.57 17.81
C ILE A 141 -1.46 -11.19 17.82
N GLU A 142 -1.97 -11.60 18.99
CA GLU A 142 -3.33 -12.14 19.14
C GLU A 142 -4.41 -11.10 18.81
N CYS A 143 -4.26 -9.84 19.23
CA CYS A 143 -5.14 -8.74 18.83
C CYS A 143 -5.14 -8.54 17.32
N CYS A 144 -3.98 -8.62 16.66
CA CYS A 144 -3.86 -8.47 15.21
C CYS A 144 -4.36 -9.70 14.43
N LYS A 145 -4.50 -10.87 15.05
CA LYS A 145 -4.89 -12.11 14.38
C LYS A 145 -6.40 -12.21 14.09
N ARG A 146 -7.24 -11.45 14.80
CA ARG A 146 -8.72 -11.53 14.73
C ARG A 146 -9.38 -10.33 14.00
N TRP A 147 -8.76 -9.82 12.95
CA TRP A 147 -9.36 -8.77 12.10
C TRP A 147 -9.91 -9.36 10.79
#